data_AF-A0A3P7KI87-F1
#
_entry.id   AF-A0A3P7KI87-F1
#
_cell.length_a   1.000
_cell.length_b   1.000
_cell.length_c   1.000
_cell.angle_alpha   90.00
_cell.angle_beta   90.00
_cell.angle_gamma   90.00
#
_symmetry.space_group_name_H-M   'P 1'
#
loop_
_entity.id
_entity.type
_entity.pdbx_description
1 polymer ?
#
loop_
_entity_poly.entity_id
_entity_poly.type
_entity_poly.pdbx_seq_one_letter_code
_entity_poly.pdbx_strand_id
1 'polypeptide(L)'
;TTLNDARERLKDSDLSLFGNIDEILATIPGNLDAHMQAVIQLNNSIDNKDILLKCLKNPDTGILYINDVFIDQYQEELCNRRKSLRMNEFLNRQQIQSVITEIN
;
A
#
# COMPACT_ATOMS: atom_id res chain seq x y z
N THR A 1 5.80 -14.75 0.80
CA THR A 1 6.85 -14.50 1.80
C THR A 1 6.29 -13.54 2.81
N THR A 2 5.97 -14.04 3.99
CA THR A 2 5.26 -13.29 5.02
C THR A 2 6.26 -12.42 5.80
N LEU A 3 5.80 -11.35 6.46
CA LEU A 3 6.61 -10.50 7.34
C LEU A 3 7.45 -11.32 8.36
N ASN A 4 6.96 -12.50 8.71
CA ASN A 4 7.63 -13.45 9.60
C ASN A 4 8.89 -14.06 8.98
N ASP A 5 8.89 -14.35 7.67
CA ASP A 5 10.06 -14.88 6.96
C ASP A 5 11.18 -13.83 6.88
N ALA A 6 10.81 -12.55 6.76
CA ALA A 6 11.77 -11.44 6.80
C ALA A 6 12.36 -11.26 8.22
N ARG A 7 11.55 -11.43 9.27
CA ARG A 7 11.99 -11.38 10.67
C ARG A 7 12.98 -12.47 11.03
N GLU A 8 12.76 -13.69 10.55
CA GLU A 8 13.63 -14.83 10.85
C GLU A 8 15.01 -14.66 10.19
N ARG A 9 15.06 -14.16 8.96
CA ARG A 9 16.32 -13.91 8.23
C ARG A 9 17.14 -12.76 8.79
N LEU A 10 16.52 -11.85 9.53
CA LEU A 10 17.19 -10.72 10.19
C LEU A 10 17.77 -11.09 11.57
N LYS A 11 17.36 -12.22 12.18
CA LYS A 11 17.91 -12.66 13.47
C LYS A 11 19.38 -13.06 13.43
N ASP A 12 19.84 -13.58 12.29
CA ASP A 12 21.23 -14.03 12.13
C ASP A 12 22.17 -12.94 11.62
N SER A 13 21.64 -11.74 11.37
CA SER A 13 22.44 -10.59 10.96
C SER A 13 23.01 -9.92 12.22
N ASP A 14 24.32 -9.66 12.22
CA ASP A 14 24.98 -8.94 13.31
C ASP A 14 24.56 -7.46 13.27
N LEU A 15 23.40 -7.21 13.86
CA LEU A 15 22.72 -5.92 13.92
C LEU A 15 23.21 -5.09 15.11
N SER A 16 24.33 -5.45 15.74
CA SER A 16 24.95 -4.71 16.84
C SER A 16 25.30 -3.25 16.49
N LEU A 17 25.29 -2.88 15.19
CA LEU A 17 25.41 -1.51 14.68
C LEU A 17 24.12 -0.67 14.82
N PHE A 18 22.96 -1.31 14.88
CA PHE A 18 21.66 -0.69 15.11
C PHE A 18 21.28 -1.03 16.54
N GLY A 19 21.48 -0.10 17.48
CA GLY A 19 21.09 -0.28 18.88
C GLY A 19 19.68 -0.87 19.02
N ASN A 20 19.45 -1.54 20.16
CA ASN A 20 18.25 -2.32 20.51
C ASN A 20 17.09 -2.23 19.50
N ILE A 21 17.06 -3.19 18.56
CA ILE A 21 16.07 -3.23 17.47
C ILE A 21 14.64 -3.12 18.00
N ASP A 22 14.38 -3.68 19.18
CA ASP A 22 13.05 -3.61 19.81
C ASP A 22 12.64 -2.18 20.16
N GLU A 23 13.58 -1.29 20.49
CA GLU A 23 13.34 0.14 20.78
C GLU A 23 13.10 0.94 19.48
N ILE A 24 13.83 0.61 18.41
CA ILE A 24 13.61 1.19 17.07
C ILE A 24 12.26 0.74 16.51
N LEU A 25 11.89 -0.53 16.68
CA LEU A 25 10.59 -1.04 16.24
C LEU A 25 9.43 -0.50 17.11
N ALA A 26 9.65 -0.26 18.41
CA ALA A 26 8.66 0.36 19.30
C ALA A 26 8.41 1.84 19.02
N THR A 27 9.35 2.52 18.34
CA THR A 27 9.20 3.92 17.91
C THR A 27 8.55 4.06 16.54
N ILE A 28 8.33 2.95 15.81
CA ILE A 28 7.51 2.98 14.59
C ILE A 28 6.06 3.24 15.03
N PRO A 29 5.47 4.39 14.63
CA PRO A 29 4.12 4.70 15.04
C PRO A 29 3.15 3.67 14.42
N GLY A 30 2.21 3.16 15.22
CA GLY A 30 1.26 2.13 14.77
C GLY A 30 0.39 2.54 13.56
N ASN A 31 0.35 3.83 13.24
CA ASN A 31 -0.30 4.34 12.03
C ASN A 31 0.44 3.98 10.73
N LEU A 32 1.76 3.74 10.78
CA LEU A 32 2.54 3.37 9.60
C LEU A 32 2.15 1.96 9.13
N ASP A 33 1.93 1.04 10.08
CA ASP A 33 1.43 -0.30 9.77
C ASP A 33 0.02 -0.22 9.17
N ALA A 34 -0.89 0.56 9.77
CA ALA A 34 -2.24 0.77 9.23
C ALA A 34 -2.22 1.34 7.79
N HIS A 35 -1.38 2.34 7.52
CA HIS A 35 -1.21 2.91 6.18
C HIS A 35 -0.73 1.87 5.17
N MET A 36 0.31 1.11 5.50
CA MET A 36 0.86 0.08 4.63
C MET A 36 -0.18 -1.01 4.35
N GLN A 37 -0.90 -1.49 5.37
CA GLN A 37 -1.96 -2.48 5.21
C GLN A 37 -3.09 -1.97 4.32
N ALA A 38 -3.51 -0.71 4.50
CA ALA A 38 -4.56 -0.11 3.69
C ALA A 38 -4.17 0.00 2.21
N VAL A 39 -2.92 0.36 1.89
CA VAL A 39 -2.42 0.42 0.50
C VAL A 39 -2.30 -0.99 -0.11
N ILE A 40 -1.90 -1.99 0.66
CA ILE A 40 -1.88 -3.40 0.21
C ILE A 40 -3.31 -3.88 -0.10
N GLN A 41 -4.27 -3.63 0.80
CA GLN A 41 -5.67 -3.98 0.60
C GLN A 41 -6.25 -3.29 -0.64
N LEU A 42 -5.93 -2.01 -0.86
CA LEU A 42 -6.31 -1.30 -2.06
C LEU A 42 -5.77 -2.00 -3.32
N ASN A 43 -4.49 -2.34 -3.36
CA ASN A 43 -3.90 -3.05 -4.50
C ASN A 43 -4.56 -4.40 -4.78
N ASN A 44 -4.89 -5.15 -3.73
CA ASN A 44 -5.59 -6.43 -3.84
C ASN A 44 -7.05 -6.27 -4.32
N SER A 45 -7.64 -5.10 -4.12
CA SER A 45 -9.02 -4.80 -4.50
C SER A 45 -9.18 -4.27 -5.93
N ILE A 46 -8.08 -3.97 -6.66
CA ILE A 46 -8.12 -3.35 -8.00
C ILE A 46 -9.03 -4.12 -8.98
N ASP A 47 -9.13 -5.43 -8.87
CA ASP A 47 -9.97 -6.25 -9.76
C ASP A 47 -11.46 -6.26 -9.37
N ASN A 48 -11.83 -5.69 -8.21
CA ASN A 48 -13.21 -5.60 -7.72
C ASN A 48 -13.58 -4.17 -7.36
N LYS A 49 -14.41 -3.56 -8.20
CA LYS A 49 -14.85 -2.16 -8.10
C LYS A 49 -15.42 -1.77 -6.73
N ASP A 50 -16.34 -2.58 -6.20
CA ASP A 50 -17.04 -2.26 -4.94
C ASP A 50 -16.09 -2.27 -3.75
N ILE A 51 -15.12 -3.19 -3.77
CA ILE A 51 -14.09 -3.27 -2.74
C ILE A 51 -13.06 -2.15 -2.94
N LEU A 52 -12.68 -1.86 -4.18
CA LEU A 52 -11.76 -0.78 -4.53
C LEU A 52 -12.26 0.56 -4.04
N LEU A 53 -13.53 0.89 -4.25
CA LEU A 53 -14.11 2.14 -3.79
C LEU A 53 -14.03 2.27 -2.25
N LYS A 54 -14.32 1.19 -1.52
CA LYS A 54 -14.19 1.16 -0.05
C LYS A 54 -12.74 1.36 0.39
N CYS A 55 -11.79 0.71 -0.30
CA CYS A 55 -10.37 0.85 -0.01
C CYS A 55 -9.86 2.27 -0.33
N LEU A 56 -10.24 2.86 -1.46
CA LEU A 56 -9.88 4.24 -1.82
C LEU A 56 -10.37 5.24 -0.78
N LYS A 57 -11.59 5.05 -0.24
CA LYS A 57 -12.16 5.90 0.80
C LYS A 57 -11.65 5.63 2.21
N ASN A 58 -10.82 4.60 2.40
CA ASN A 58 -10.24 4.32 3.71
C ASN A 58 -9.25 5.45 4.05
N PRO A 59 -9.43 6.20 5.16
CA PRO A 59 -8.55 7.30 5.55
C PRO A 59 -7.10 6.86 5.73
N ASP A 60 -6.87 5.60 6.11
CA ASP A 60 -5.52 5.06 6.28
C ASP A 60 -4.76 4.96 4.95
N THR A 61 -5.44 4.90 3.79
CA THR A 61 -4.74 4.98 2.49
C THR A 61 -4.20 6.38 2.20
N GLY A 62 -4.76 7.39 2.85
CA GLY A 62 -4.43 8.79 2.63
C GLY A 62 -4.70 9.27 1.20
N ILE A 63 -5.53 8.59 0.40
CA ILE A 63 -5.91 9.04 -0.95
C ILE A 63 -6.96 10.16 -0.84
N LEU A 64 -6.79 11.21 -1.64
CA LEU A 64 -7.63 12.41 -1.61
C LEU A 64 -8.40 12.58 -2.92
N TYR A 65 -9.48 13.36 -2.83
CA TYR A 65 -10.32 13.78 -3.97
C TYR A 65 -11.00 12.63 -4.71
N ILE A 66 -11.39 11.58 -4.00
CA ILE A 66 -12.08 10.45 -4.63
C ILE A 66 -13.49 10.88 -5.05
N ASN A 67 -13.82 10.67 -6.33
CA ASN A 67 -15.16 10.84 -6.86
C ASN A 67 -15.73 9.52 -7.36
N ASP A 68 -16.81 9.05 -6.74
CA ASP A 68 -17.44 7.76 -7.03
C ASP A 68 -17.87 7.61 -8.49
N VAL A 69 -18.19 8.72 -9.17
CA VAL A 69 -18.60 8.72 -10.58
C VAL A 69 -17.50 8.17 -11.50
N PHE A 70 -16.23 8.32 -11.10
CA PHE A 70 -15.07 7.92 -11.90
C PHE A 70 -14.49 6.57 -11.50
N ILE A 71 -15.17 5.78 -10.66
CA ILE A 71 -14.63 4.51 -10.17
C ILE A 71 -14.25 3.54 -11.29
N ASP A 72 -15.01 3.53 -12.39
CA ASP A 72 -14.71 2.75 -13.59
C ASP A 72 -13.35 3.14 -14.20
N GLN A 73 -13.12 4.44 -14.37
CA GLN A 73 -11.89 4.97 -14.96
C GLN A 73 -10.70 4.78 -14.01
N TYR A 74 -10.89 5.00 -12.70
CA TYR A 74 -9.85 4.73 -11.71
C TYR A 74 -9.43 3.26 -11.76
N GLN A 75 -10.40 2.34 -11.80
CA GLN A 75 -10.13 0.91 -11.83
C GLN A 75 -9.34 0.51 -13.08
N GLU A 76 -9.76 1.00 -14.26
CA GLU A 76 -9.10 0.73 -15.53
C GLU A 76 -7.64 1.21 -15.53
N GLU A 77 -7.40 2.45 -15.12
CA GLU A 77 -6.08 3.04 -15.15
C GLU A 77 -5.15 2.43 -14.08
N LEU A 78 -5.66 2.13 -12.88
CA LEU A 78 -4.91 1.39 -11.85
C LEU A 78 -4.55 -0.02 -12.35
N CYS A 79 -5.46 -0.72 -13.03
CA CYS A 79 -5.17 -1.99 -13.68
C CYS A 79 -4.03 -1.86 -14.70
N ASN A 80 -4.09 -0.83 -15.56
CA ASN A 80 -3.09 -0.60 -16.59
C ASN A 80 -1.71 -0.32 -15.99
N ARG A 81 -1.62 0.58 -15.01
CA ARG A 81 -0.37 0.86 -14.31
C ARG A 81 0.19 -0.36 -13.59
N ARG A 82 -0.66 -1.17 -12.96
CA ARG A 82 -0.24 -2.42 -12.30
C ARG A 82 0.36 -3.42 -13.30
N LYS A 83 -0.17 -3.50 -14.54
CA LYS A 83 0.39 -4.37 -15.60
C LYS A 83 1.77 -3.92 -16.07
N SER A 84 2.12 -2.64 -15.92
CA SER A 84 3.44 -2.10 -16.29
C SER A 84 4.52 -2.35 -15.23
N LEU A 85 4.14 -2.78 -14.04
CA LEU A 85 5.08 -3.13 -12.97
C LEU A 85 5.66 -4.54 -13.14
N ARG A 86 6.71 -4.86 -12.38
CA ARG A 86 7.22 -6.23 -12.34
C ARG A 86 6.21 -7.16 -11.67
N MET A 87 6.30 -8.46 -11.96
CA MET A 87 5.46 -9.47 -11.32
C MET A 87 5.53 -9.33 -9.78
N ASN A 88 4.36 -9.30 -9.14
CA ASN A 88 4.17 -9.17 -7.68
C ASN A 88 4.54 -7.81 -7.08
N GLU A 89 4.63 -6.75 -7.89
CA GLU A 89 4.85 -5.40 -7.41
C GLU A 89 3.51 -4.64 -7.28
N PHE A 90 3.39 -3.85 -6.21
CA PHE A 90 2.20 -3.05 -5.91
C PHE A 90 2.42 -1.59 -6.26
N LEU A 91 1.33 -0.90 -6.62
CA LEU A 91 1.34 0.55 -6.74
C LEU A 91 1.51 1.17 -5.37
N ASN A 92 2.44 2.11 -5.26
CA ASN A 92 2.57 2.93 -4.05
C ASN A 92 1.49 4.01 -4.00
N ARG A 93 1.28 4.61 -2.82
CA ARG A 93 0.26 5.64 -2.59
C ARG A 93 0.36 6.83 -3.54
N GLN A 94 1.57 7.24 -3.95
CA GLN A 94 1.75 8.37 -4.85
C GLN A 94 1.31 8.01 -6.29
N GLN A 95 1.64 6.81 -6.77
CA GLN A 95 1.19 6.32 -8.06
C GLN A 95 -0.34 6.21 -8.13
N ILE A 96 -0.96 5.73 -7.04
CA ILE A 96 -2.42 5.65 -6.91
C ILE A 96 -3.02 7.06 -6.93
N GLN A 97 -2.51 7.99 -6.10
CA GLN A 97 -3.03 9.36 -6.07
C GLN A 97 -2.93 10.06 -7.43
N SER A 98 -1.83 9.85 -8.17
CA SER A 98 -1.65 10.44 -9.49
C SER A 98 -2.75 9.97 -10.47
N VAL A 99 -3.17 8.71 -10.43
CA VAL A 99 -4.34 8.25 -11.22
C VAL A 99 -5.60 9.02 -10.85
N ILE A 100 -5.90 9.14 -9.55
CA ILE A 100 -7.10 9.82 -9.07
C ILE A 100 -7.09 11.30 -9.52
N THR A 101 -5.95 11.97 -9.39
CA THR A 101 -5.79 13.37 -9.79
C THR A 101 -5.85 13.58 -11.31
N GLU A 102 -5.39 12.63 -12.11
CA GLU A 102 -5.42 12.73 -13.58
C GLU A 102 -6.82 12.53 -14.19
N ILE A 103 -7.66 11.73 -13.52
CA ILE A 103 -9.01 11.42 -14.00
C ILE A 103 -10.05 12.44 -13.54
N ASN A 104 -9.81 13.10 -12.40
CA ASN A 104 -10.65 14.20 -11.91
C ASN A 104 -10.54 15.45 -12.76
#